data_AF-A0A2Z4FG55-F1
#
_entry.id   AF-A0A2Z4FG55-F1
#
_cell.length_a   1.000
_cell.length_b   1.000
_cell.length_c   1.000
_cell.angle_alpha   90.00
_cell.angle_beta   90.00
_cell.angle_gamma   90.00
#
_symmetry.space_group_name_H-M   'P 1'
#
loop_
_entity.id
_entity.type
_entity.pdbx_description
1 polymer ?
#
loop_
_entity_poly.entity_id
_entity_poly.type
_entity_poly.pdbx_seq_one_letter_code
_entity_poly.pdbx_strand_id
1 'polypeptide(L)'
;MKARLWAGGARRCLVVCCLLILCIGALSCDPKTFGEAERREVDTVLSTGIGFSSDPYVQAETLRVLEIIGNPALNHHAEALVESSPSPMVRVAALRVLLANDYKDIRRVAVRSFNEAKSPEKMAILEAVSEYGSAQLRRVLTGRALNSSDPKLRRVAFEQGPLSRLRQAQAQKKTTYLQNTLFPEIGQFIDDSDPVLGAMALRALVEAGEEERAQPMLAALSDPKAPRAKRLAAAEILGRARVAAASDSFQAIVDSTQIGSTGLLVVPERIDKALVRAATLGLVANGNTDLLVQAQSYLENASVAEAIEVLEALSANPSEDAAITLKIAMQDARPEVRDVAVDFYAGHKFAEASAFMEIMAQSDFATRRLLAEELATHYPKQWAKDLAAKLGEKEGRLETLALLRDVVDNDAQNKVLEHLLEPLSALAGAGEEKENALAALLLLRVKDDAQTRALVAAVEEPATHYAYLEHLVRSAPRENVEYFRENLHYGDLYVVRLMSAAGMLLAFEAGAAQKDEPAEGAPGLPVAAE
;
A
#
# COMPACT_ATOMS: atom_id res chain seq x y z
N MET A 1 -79.58 6.58 49.12
CA MET A 1 -79.78 6.02 47.77
C MET A 1 -79.10 6.95 46.75
N LYS A 2 -77.84 6.68 46.36
CA LYS A 2 -77.07 7.29 45.24
C LYS A 2 -75.58 6.98 45.42
N ALA A 3 -75.10 5.88 44.84
CA ALA A 3 -73.67 5.61 44.63
C ALA A 3 -73.47 4.40 43.70
N ARG A 4 -73.99 4.46 42.47
CA ARG A 4 -73.62 3.51 41.41
C ARG A 4 -73.83 4.19 40.07
N LEU A 5 -72.81 4.88 39.54
CA LEU A 5 -72.74 5.28 38.13
C LEU A 5 -71.38 5.88 37.71
N TRP A 6 -70.24 5.40 38.23
CA TRP A 6 -68.92 5.90 37.78
C TRP A 6 -67.86 4.81 37.52
N ALA A 7 -68.23 3.52 37.55
CA ALA A 7 -67.27 2.41 37.36
C ALA A 7 -67.10 1.93 35.89
N GLY A 8 -67.91 2.45 34.95
CA GLY A 8 -67.93 1.96 33.55
C GLY A 8 -66.98 2.68 32.59
N GLY A 9 -66.66 3.96 32.85
CA GLY A 9 -65.82 4.78 31.97
C GLY A 9 -64.32 4.52 32.15
N ALA A 10 -63.87 4.37 33.40
CA ALA A 10 -62.45 4.16 33.71
C ALA A 10 -61.92 2.82 33.16
N ARG A 11 -62.73 1.74 33.18
CA ARG A 11 -62.33 0.44 32.61
C ARG A 11 -62.24 0.46 31.08
N ARG A 12 -63.06 1.28 30.39
CA ARG A 12 -63.00 1.40 28.92
C ARG A 12 -61.82 2.27 28.47
N CYS A 13 -61.50 3.36 29.17
CA CYS A 13 -60.30 4.14 28.89
C CYS A 13 -59.01 3.36 29.19
N LEU A 14 -58.96 2.56 30.27
CA LEU A 14 -57.77 1.78 30.58
C LEU A 14 -57.54 0.65 29.54
N VAL A 15 -58.61 0.01 29.07
CA VAL A 15 -58.52 -1.03 28.03
C VAL A 15 -58.16 -0.44 26.67
N VAL A 16 -58.66 0.76 26.32
CA VAL A 16 -58.31 1.46 25.07
C VAL A 16 -56.87 2.01 25.13
N CYS A 17 -56.41 2.54 26.27
CA CYS A 17 -55.00 2.94 26.44
C CYS A 17 -54.05 1.74 26.47
N CYS A 18 -54.43 0.62 27.10
CA CYS A 18 -53.63 -0.61 27.05
C CYS A 18 -53.60 -1.22 25.64
N LEU A 19 -54.70 -1.16 24.87
CA LEU A 19 -54.72 -1.58 23.46
C LEU A 19 -53.93 -0.63 22.55
N LEU A 20 -53.92 0.69 22.80
CA LEU A 20 -53.08 1.64 22.06
C LEU A 20 -51.59 1.47 22.38
N ILE A 21 -51.23 1.17 23.63
CA ILE A 21 -49.84 0.86 24.03
C ILE A 21 -49.40 -0.51 23.49
N LEU A 22 -50.30 -1.49 23.44
CA LEU A 22 -50.05 -2.78 22.78
C LEU A 22 -49.98 -2.68 21.25
N CYS A 23 -50.73 -1.78 20.61
CA CYS A 23 -50.63 -1.53 19.17
C CYS A 23 -49.40 -0.69 18.78
N ILE A 24 -48.90 0.17 19.67
CA ILE A 24 -47.63 0.89 19.46
C ILE A 24 -46.43 -0.03 19.76
N GLY A 25 -46.53 -0.92 20.76
CA GLY A 25 -45.51 -1.94 21.05
C GLY A 25 -45.46 -3.10 20.03
N ALA A 26 -46.56 -3.37 19.30
CA ALA A 26 -46.61 -4.35 18.23
C ALA A 26 -46.17 -3.80 16.85
N LEU A 27 -45.93 -2.49 16.74
CA LEU A 27 -45.28 -1.87 15.56
C LEU A 27 -43.77 -1.64 15.76
N SER A 28 -43.23 -1.97 16.94
CA SER A 28 -41.81 -1.76 17.28
C SER A 28 -41.07 -3.06 17.64
N CYS A 29 -41.51 -4.20 17.12
CA CYS A 29 -40.82 -5.48 17.30
C CYS A 29 -40.92 -6.32 16.03
N ASP A 30 -40.16 -5.92 15.01
CA ASP A 30 -39.54 -6.90 14.13
C ASP A 30 -38.05 -6.57 14.01
N PRO A 31 -37.17 -7.15 14.83
CA PRO A 31 -35.74 -6.86 14.82
C PRO A 31 -35.00 -7.46 13.61
N LYS A 32 -35.68 -7.75 12.49
CA LYS A 32 -35.13 -8.67 11.46
C LYS A 32 -35.37 -8.31 9.99
N THR A 33 -35.85 -7.12 9.65
CA THR A 33 -35.98 -6.71 8.24
C THR A 33 -35.51 -5.30 7.98
N PHE A 34 -34.53 -5.15 7.07
CA PHE A 34 -34.09 -3.89 6.47
C PHE A 34 -35.31 -3.11 5.95
N GLY A 35 -35.72 -2.05 6.67
CA GLY A 35 -36.93 -1.30 6.36
C GLY A 35 -36.80 -0.55 5.03
N GLU A 36 -37.89 -0.41 4.27
CA GLU A 36 -37.84 0.27 2.96
C GLU A 36 -37.26 1.69 3.02
N ALA A 37 -37.52 2.42 4.11
CA ALA A 37 -36.97 3.77 4.30
C ALA A 37 -35.45 3.74 4.48
N GLU A 38 -34.92 2.76 5.23
CA GLU A 38 -33.48 2.58 5.42
C GLU A 38 -32.79 2.16 4.12
N ARG A 39 -33.44 1.30 3.31
CA ARG A 39 -32.93 0.93 1.97
C ARG A 39 -32.76 2.16 1.09
N ARG A 40 -33.82 2.97 1.02
CA ARG A 40 -33.82 4.19 0.21
C ARG A 40 -32.77 5.19 0.69
N GLU A 41 -32.55 5.30 1.99
CA GLU A 41 -31.52 6.19 2.54
C GLU A 41 -30.11 5.69 2.20
N VAL A 42 -29.83 4.38 2.37
CA VAL A 42 -28.56 3.76 1.97
C VAL A 42 -28.30 3.99 0.48
N ASP A 43 -29.28 3.69 -0.37
CA ASP A 43 -29.18 3.89 -1.82
C ASP A 43 -28.95 5.36 -2.18
N THR A 44 -29.60 6.29 -1.45
CA THR A 44 -29.46 7.74 -1.64
C THR A 44 -28.05 8.20 -1.29
N VAL A 45 -27.50 7.74 -0.15
CA VAL A 45 -26.14 8.09 0.28
C VAL A 45 -25.12 7.63 -0.76
N LEU A 46 -25.18 6.36 -1.16
CA LEU A 46 -24.27 5.79 -2.17
C LEU A 46 -24.39 6.52 -3.51
N SER A 47 -25.61 6.75 -3.98
CA SER A 47 -25.85 7.43 -5.27
C SER A 47 -25.40 8.89 -5.25
N THR A 48 -25.56 9.58 -4.11
CA THR A 48 -25.17 10.99 -3.97
C THR A 48 -23.67 11.17 -4.13
N GLY A 49 -22.84 10.33 -3.50
CA GLY A 49 -21.39 10.43 -3.65
C GLY A 49 -20.90 10.12 -5.04
N ILE A 50 -21.44 9.07 -5.68
CA ILE A 50 -21.12 8.70 -7.05
C ILE A 50 -21.50 9.83 -8.03
N GLY A 51 -22.66 10.47 -7.81
CA GLY A 51 -23.15 11.59 -8.61
C GLY A 51 -22.45 12.93 -8.37
N PHE A 52 -21.56 13.04 -7.38
CA PHE A 52 -20.94 14.30 -6.98
C PHE A 52 -19.76 14.70 -7.89
N SER A 53 -20.05 14.93 -9.17
CA SER A 53 -19.04 15.15 -10.22
C SER A 53 -18.13 16.38 -10.02
N SER A 54 -18.51 17.31 -9.14
CA SER A 54 -17.70 18.48 -8.78
C SER A 54 -16.56 18.18 -7.81
N ASP A 55 -16.62 17.05 -7.08
CA ASP A 55 -15.57 16.66 -6.13
C ASP A 55 -15.10 15.21 -6.38
N PRO A 56 -13.95 15.02 -7.06
CA PRO A 56 -13.42 13.68 -7.32
C PRO A 56 -12.99 12.94 -6.05
N TYR A 57 -12.73 13.62 -4.94
CA TYR A 57 -12.38 12.96 -3.67
C TYR A 57 -13.60 12.28 -3.06
N VAL A 58 -14.76 12.94 -3.08
CA VAL A 58 -16.04 12.34 -2.63
C VAL A 58 -16.39 11.12 -3.48
N GLN A 59 -16.22 11.21 -4.81
CA GLN A 59 -16.45 10.09 -5.71
C GLN A 59 -15.50 8.92 -5.44
N ALA A 60 -14.19 9.20 -5.31
CA ALA A 60 -13.18 8.17 -5.05
C ALA A 60 -13.41 7.49 -3.69
N GLU A 61 -13.77 8.25 -2.65
CA GLU A 61 -14.07 7.68 -1.34
C GLU A 61 -15.35 6.83 -1.34
N THR A 62 -16.37 7.27 -2.08
CA THR A 62 -17.59 6.47 -2.27
C THR A 62 -17.29 5.16 -3.00
N LEU A 63 -16.43 5.19 -4.02
CA LEU A 63 -15.96 3.99 -4.71
C LEU A 63 -15.11 3.09 -3.79
N ARG A 64 -14.25 3.66 -2.93
CA ARG A 64 -13.50 2.89 -1.93
C ARG A 64 -14.44 2.17 -0.96
N VAL A 65 -15.53 2.82 -0.55
CA VAL A 65 -16.55 2.19 0.30
C VAL A 65 -17.30 1.09 -0.46
N LEU A 66 -17.60 1.27 -1.75
CA LEU A 66 -18.15 0.19 -2.59
C LEU A 66 -17.20 -0.99 -2.75
N GLU A 67 -15.88 -0.73 -2.83
CA GLU A 67 -14.84 -1.77 -2.84
C GLU A 67 -14.86 -2.58 -1.53
N ILE A 68 -15.03 -1.92 -0.37
CA ILE A 68 -15.17 -2.57 0.94
C ILE A 68 -16.44 -3.42 1.02
N ILE A 69 -17.57 -2.91 0.51
CA ILE A 69 -18.84 -3.63 0.50
C ILE A 69 -18.73 -4.92 -0.32
N GLY A 70 -18.02 -4.89 -1.46
CA GLY A 70 -17.76 -6.08 -2.24
C GLY A 70 -19.01 -6.71 -2.88
N ASN A 71 -20.07 -5.93 -3.12
CA ASN A 71 -21.33 -6.42 -3.68
C ASN A 71 -21.42 -6.16 -5.21
N PRO A 72 -21.42 -7.22 -6.05
CA PRO A 72 -21.54 -7.08 -7.51
C PRO A 72 -22.80 -6.38 -8.01
N ALA A 73 -23.90 -6.35 -7.25
CA ALA A 73 -25.13 -5.63 -7.62
C ALA A 73 -24.90 -4.11 -7.74
N LEU A 74 -23.89 -3.59 -7.04
CA LEU A 74 -23.52 -2.17 -7.03
C LEU A 74 -22.50 -1.79 -8.12
N ASN A 75 -22.05 -2.75 -8.95
CA ASN A 75 -21.07 -2.51 -10.01
C ASN A 75 -21.48 -1.40 -10.98
N HIS A 76 -22.78 -1.21 -11.20
CA HIS A 76 -23.31 -0.17 -12.08
C HIS A 76 -22.85 1.26 -11.71
N HIS A 77 -22.54 1.52 -10.43
CA HIS A 77 -21.96 2.80 -9.99
C HIS A 77 -20.53 3.01 -10.50
N ALA A 78 -19.74 1.94 -10.58
CA ALA A 78 -18.35 1.99 -11.03
C ALA A 78 -18.23 1.90 -12.57
N GLU A 79 -19.10 1.15 -13.24
CA GLU A 79 -19.08 0.93 -14.70
C GLU A 79 -19.09 2.23 -15.49
N ALA A 80 -19.91 3.21 -15.10
CA ALA A 80 -19.96 4.49 -15.79
C ALA A 80 -18.66 5.30 -15.59
N LEU A 81 -18.12 5.30 -14.37
CA LEU A 81 -17.02 6.16 -13.96
C LEU A 81 -15.65 5.69 -14.46
N VAL A 82 -15.46 4.38 -14.64
CA VAL A 82 -14.17 3.80 -15.08
C VAL A 82 -13.74 4.32 -16.46
N GLU A 83 -14.70 4.65 -17.34
CA GLU A 83 -14.41 5.19 -18.69
C GLU A 83 -14.68 6.70 -18.78
N SER A 84 -15.76 7.20 -18.15
CA SER A 84 -16.23 8.58 -18.39
C SER A 84 -15.64 9.64 -17.47
N SER A 85 -15.06 9.27 -16.32
CA SER A 85 -14.59 10.27 -15.37
C SER A 85 -13.37 11.02 -15.90
N PRO A 86 -13.34 12.36 -15.80
CA PRO A 86 -12.15 13.14 -16.16
C PRO A 86 -10.98 12.90 -15.20
N SER A 87 -11.26 12.45 -13.97
CA SER A 87 -10.26 12.24 -12.92
C SER A 87 -9.64 10.83 -12.99
N PRO A 88 -8.30 10.70 -13.17
CA PRO A 88 -7.63 9.40 -13.12
C PRO A 88 -7.85 8.65 -11.80
N MET A 89 -7.89 9.36 -10.68
CA MET A 89 -8.12 8.78 -9.36
C MET A 89 -9.47 8.07 -9.28
N VAL A 90 -10.53 8.71 -9.81
CA VAL A 90 -11.88 8.14 -9.84
C VAL A 90 -11.94 6.94 -10.80
N ARG A 91 -11.27 7.01 -11.96
CA ARG A 91 -11.20 5.88 -12.89
C ARG A 91 -10.52 4.66 -12.27
N VAL A 92 -9.40 4.86 -11.56
CA VAL A 92 -8.70 3.77 -10.87
C VAL A 92 -9.54 3.21 -9.73
N ALA A 93 -10.16 4.06 -8.89
CA ALA A 93 -11.05 3.60 -7.83
C ALA A 93 -12.24 2.80 -8.39
N ALA A 94 -12.83 3.23 -9.49
CA ALA A 94 -13.89 2.49 -10.17
C ALA A 94 -13.40 1.15 -10.71
N LEU A 95 -12.20 1.11 -11.29
CA LEU A 95 -11.59 -0.15 -11.73
C LEU A 95 -11.35 -1.12 -10.56
N ARG A 96 -10.92 -0.62 -9.39
CA ARG A 96 -10.71 -1.43 -8.18
C ARG A 96 -12.01 -2.09 -7.71
N VAL A 97 -13.13 -1.36 -7.68
CA VAL A 97 -14.45 -1.94 -7.37
C VAL A 97 -14.78 -3.09 -8.32
N LEU A 98 -14.63 -2.87 -9.62
CA LEU A 98 -14.94 -3.89 -10.63
C LEU A 98 -13.99 -5.11 -10.55
N LEU A 99 -12.73 -4.90 -10.16
CA LEU A 99 -11.76 -5.98 -9.93
C LEU A 99 -12.11 -6.78 -8.67
N ALA A 100 -12.38 -6.11 -7.56
CA ALA A 100 -12.74 -6.74 -6.29
C ALA A 100 -14.00 -7.61 -6.41
N ASN A 101 -14.95 -7.19 -7.27
CA ASN A 101 -16.22 -7.89 -7.49
C ASN A 101 -16.20 -8.92 -8.65
N ASP A 102 -15.01 -9.25 -9.20
CA ASP A 102 -14.84 -10.14 -10.36
C ASP A 102 -15.83 -9.85 -11.51
N TYR A 103 -15.90 -8.58 -11.92
CA TYR A 103 -16.84 -8.14 -12.95
C TYR A 103 -16.67 -8.93 -14.26
N LYS A 104 -17.78 -9.39 -14.86
CA LYS A 104 -17.78 -10.29 -16.03
C LYS A 104 -16.89 -9.86 -17.20
N ASP A 105 -16.74 -8.54 -17.42
CA ASP A 105 -15.95 -7.96 -18.51
C ASP A 105 -14.62 -7.34 -18.03
N ILE A 106 -14.19 -7.63 -16.80
CA ILE A 106 -13.08 -6.92 -16.14
C ILE A 106 -11.78 -6.97 -16.94
N ARG A 107 -11.51 -8.09 -17.62
CA ARG A 107 -10.32 -8.22 -18.48
C ARG A 107 -10.35 -7.20 -19.62
N ARG A 108 -11.49 -6.97 -20.25
CA ARG A 108 -11.65 -5.99 -21.34
C ARG A 108 -11.48 -4.57 -20.80
N VAL A 109 -12.16 -4.28 -19.68
CA VAL A 109 -12.12 -2.95 -19.04
C VAL A 109 -10.71 -2.61 -18.60
N ALA A 110 -10.06 -3.45 -17.79
CA ALA A 110 -8.72 -3.21 -17.27
C ALA A 110 -7.67 -3.03 -18.39
N VAL A 111 -7.73 -3.85 -19.46
CA VAL A 111 -6.81 -3.71 -20.61
C VAL A 111 -7.06 -2.41 -21.37
N ARG A 112 -8.31 -2.00 -21.56
CA ARG A 112 -8.63 -0.72 -22.20
C ARG A 112 -8.12 0.44 -21.36
N SER A 113 -8.52 0.50 -20.08
CA SER A 113 -8.09 1.54 -19.14
C SER A 113 -6.56 1.65 -19.10
N PHE A 114 -5.85 0.52 -19.06
CA PHE A 114 -4.38 0.53 -19.07
C PHE A 114 -3.78 1.11 -20.36
N ASN A 115 -4.37 0.84 -21.52
CA ASN A 115 -3.84 1.34 -22.80
C ASN A 115 -4.06 2.85 -22.97
N GLU A 116 -5.20 3.36 -22.49
CA GLU A 116 -5.60 4.77 -22.61
C GLU A 116 -4.99 5.66 -21.51
N ALA A 117 -4.62 5.07 -20.38
CA ALA A 117 -4.03 5.75 -19.23
C ALA A 117 -2.66 6.39 -19.52
N LYS A 118 -2.33 7.42 -18.73
CA LYS A 118 -0.96 7.96 -18.63
C LYS A 118 -0.14 7.16 -17.62
N SER A 119 1.19 7.31 -17.63
CA SER A 119 2.09 6.51 -16.79
C SER A 119 1.73 6.41 -15.29
N PRO A 120 1.37 7.49 -14.57
CA PRO A 120 1.00 7.37 -13.15
C PRO A 120 -0.26 6.53 -12.94
N GLU A 121 -1.24 6.66 -13.84
CA GLU A 121 -2.47 5.87 -13.80
C GLU A 121 -2.21 4.41 -14.20
N LYS A 122 -1.31 4.15 -15.16
CA LYS A 122 -0.87 2.77 -15.49
C LYS A 122 -0.24 2.07 -14.29
N MET A 123 0.58 2.78 -13.51
CA MET A 123 1.19 2.27 -12.28
C MET A 123 0.11 1.87 -11.26
N ALA A 124 -0.85 2.76 -10.99
CA ALA A 124 -1.94 2.48 -10.06
C ALA A 124 -2.85 1.32 -10.56
N ILE A 125 -3.04 1.19 -11.87
CA ILE A 125 -3.76 0.04 -12.46
C ILE A 125 -2.99 -1.27 -12.26
N LEU A 126 -1.65 -1.27 -12.41
CA LEU A 126 -0.85 -2.47 -12.13
C LEU A 126 -0.95 -2.89 -10.68
N GLU A 127 -0.92 -1.93 -9.75
CA GLU A 127 -1.07 -2.18 -8.33
C GLU A 127 -2.44 -2.80 -8.00
N ALA A 128 -3.53 -2.18 -8.48
CA ALA A 128 -4.88 -2.71 -8.32
C ALA A 128 -5.04 -4.13 -8.90
N VAL A 129 -4.43 -4.40 -10.04
CA VAL A 129 -4.47 -5.72 -10.69
C VAL A 129 -3.55 -6.73 -9.99
N SER A 130 -2.47 -6.28 -9.34
CA SER A 130 -1.65 -7.13 -8.50
C SER A 130 -2.44 -7.69 -7.31
N GLU A 131 -3.26 -6.82 -6.70
CA GLU A 131 -4.08 -7.10 -5.52
C GLU A 131 -5.30 -7.98 -5.85
N TYR A 132 -6.12 -7.58 -6.82
CA TYR A 132 -7.40 -8.24 -7.10
C TYR A 132 -7.44 -9.04 -8.40
N GLY A 133 -6.49 -8.81 -9.31
CA GLY A 133 -6.53 -9.38 -10.65
C GLY A 133 -6.24 -10.87 -10.72
N SER A 134 -6.95 -11.57 -11.61
CA SER A 134 -6.65 -12.97 -11.93
C SER A 134 -5.21 -13.14 -12.44
N ALA A 135 -4.62 -14.32 -12.24
CA ALA A 135 -3.25 -14.59 -12.68
C ALA A 135 -3.04 -14.34 -14.19
N GLN A 136 -4.08 -14.56 -15.00
CA GLN A 136 -4.04 -14.26 -16.44
C GLN A 136 -4.05 -12.76 -16.71
N LEU A 137 -4.90 -11.98 -16.02
CA LEU A 137 -4.95 -10.54 -16.19
C LEU A 137 -3.63 -9.87 -15.76
N ARG A 138 -3.08 -10.28 -14.62
CA ARG A 138 -1.76 -9.85 -14.14
C ARG A 138 -0.69 -10.04 -15.21
N ARG A 139 -0.55 -11.26 -15.75
CA ARG A 139 0.40 -11.55 -16.84
C ARG A 139 0.20 -10.66 -18.07
N VAL A 140 -1.03 -10.41 -18.48
CA VAL A 140 -1.34 -9.57 -19.65
C VAL A 140 -0.91 -8.12 -19.43
N LEU A 141 -1.26 -7.52 -18.29
CA LEU A 141 -0.91 -6.13 -18.03
C LEU A 141 0.58 -5.95 -17.73
N THR A 142 1.19 -6.87 -16.98
CA THR A 142 2.64 -6.88 -16.79
C THR A 142 3.39 -6.98 -18.12
N GLY A 143 2.94 -7.87 -19.03
CA GLY A 143 3.52 -7.97 -20.38
C GLY A 143 3.37 -6.68 -21.19
N ARG A 144 2.24 -5.97 -21.08
CA ARG A 144 2.06 -4.65 -21.72
C ARG A 144 2.96 -3.58 -21.11
N ALA A 145 3.10 -3.59 -19.79
CA ALA A 145 3.93 -2.66 -19.04
C ALA A 145 5.42 -2.83 -19.37
N LEU A 146 5.90 -4.07 -19.51
CA LEU A 146 7.27 -4.39 -19.97
C LEU A 146 7.58 -3.85 -21.37
N ASN A 147 6.57 -3.68 -22.21
CA ASN A 147 6.71 -3.12 -23.57
C ASN A 147 6.39 -1.61 -23.63
N SER A 148 6.25 -0.94 -22.49
CA SER A 148 5.98 0.50 -22.43
C SER A 148 7.19 1.32 -22.86
N SER A 149 6.96 2.52 -23.40
CA SER A 149 8.03 3.50 -23.62
C SER A 149 8.55 4.14 -22.34
N ASP A 150 7.84 3.97 -21.22
CA ASP A 150 8.22 4.50 -19.91
C ASP A 150 9.17 3.53 -19.18
N PRO A 151 10.45 3.92 -18.97
CA PRO A 151 11.42 3.08 -18.25
C PRO A 151 10.99 2.72 -16.82
N LYS A 152 10.35 3.64 -16.07
CA LYS A 152 9.91 3.38 -14.69
C LYS A 152 8.85 2.29 -14.66
N LEU A 153 7.88 2.37 -15.56
CA LEU A 153 6.83 1.36 -15.69
C LEU A 153 7.39 -0.02 -16.07
N ARG A 154 8.39 -0.05 -16.97
CA ARG A 154 9.05 -1.31 -17.36
C ARG A 154 9.79 -1.98 -16.20
N ARG A 155 10.54 -1.20 -15.41
CA ARG A 155 11.27 -1.70 -14.22
C ARG A 155 10.33 -2.32 -13.19
N VAL A 156 9.25 -1.61 -12.86
CA VAL A 156 8.22 -2.12 -11.93
C VAL A 156 7.58 -3.39 -12.46
N ALA A 157 7.25 -3.43 -13.75
CA ALA A 157 6.70 -4.63 -14.38
C ALA A 157 7.68 -5.80 -14.40
N PHE A 158 8.98 -5.53 -14.53
CA PHE A 158 10.03 -6.54 -14.45
C PHE A 158 10.11 -7.16 -13.04
N GLU A 159 10.06 -6.33 -12.01
CA GLU A 159 10.05 -6.76 -10.60
C GLU A 159 8.83 -7.62 -10.28
N GLN A 160 7.63 -7.12 -10.60
CA GLN A 160 6.36 -7.80 -10.32
C GLN A 160 6.15 -9.05 -11.18
N GLY A 161 6.82 -9.14 -12.35
CA GLY A 161 6.65 -10.21 -13.32
C GLY A 161 7.81 -11.22 -13.34
N PRO A 162 8.75 -11.11 -14.29
CA PRO A 162 9.90 -12.02 -14.41
C PRO A 162 10.67 -12.24 -13.11
N LEU A 163 11.03 -11.18 -12.38
CA LEU A 163 11.87 -11.29 -11.17
C LEU A 163 11.13 -11.98 -10.02
N SER A 164 9.87 -11.63 -9.78
CA SER A 164 9.02 -12.32 -8.81
C SER A 164 8.88 -13.83 -9.13
N ARG A 165 8.68 -14.17 -10.41
CA ARG A 165 8.63 -15.58 -10.85
C ARG A 165 9.96 -16.31 -10.68
N LEU A 166 11.09 -15.64 -10.90
CA LEU A 166 12.43 -16.19 -10.64
C LEU A 166 12.57 -16.57 -9.16
N ARG A 167 12.31 -15.62 -8.25
CA ARG A 167 12.40 -15.84 -6.80
C ARG A 167 11.49 -16.99 -6.35
N GLN A 168 10.26 -17.03 -6.85
CA GLN A 168 9.31 -18.10 -6.54
C GLN A 168 9.81 -19.47 -7.05
N ALA A 169 10.32 -19.54 -8.29
CA ALA A 169 10.82 -20.77 -8.88
C ALA A 169 12.09 -21.29 -8.19
N GLN A 170 12.99 -20.40 -7.75
CA GLN A 170 14.15 -20.73 -6.93
C GLN A 170 13.74 -21.29 -5.57
N ALA A 171 12.81 -20.64 -4.88
CA ALA A 171 12.27 -21.12 -3.61
C ALA A 171 11.61 -22.51 -3.74
N GLN A 172 10.96 -22.76 -4.87
CA GLN A 172 10.34 -24.06 -5.20
C GLN A 172 11.30 -25.06 -5.85
N LYS A 173 12.59 -24.72 -5.99
CA LYS A 173 13.64 -25.55 -6.62
C LYS A 173 13.27 -26.10 -8.01
N LYS A 174 12.58 -25.30 -8.82
CA LYS A 174 12.12 -25.67 -10.18
C LYS A 174 13.24 -25.52 -11.23
N THR A 175 14.32 -26.28 -11.08
CA THR A 175 15.55 -26.16 -11.89
C THR A 175 15.32 -26.20 -13.41
N THR A 176 14.52 -27.16 -13.91
CA THR A 176 14.23 -27.26 -15.35
C THR A 176 13.47 -26.04 -15.89
N TYR A 177 12.54 -25.49 -15.12
CA TYR A 177 11.78 -24.30 -15.52
C TYR A 177 12.64 -23.03 -15.48
N LEU A 178 13.56 -22.94 -14.51
CA LEU A 178 14.55 -21.87 -14.44
C LEU A 178 15.42 -21.86 -15.71
N GLN A 179 16.07 -22.98 -16.01
CA GLN A 179 17.01 -23.11 -17.12
C GLN A 179 16.35 -22.96 -18.50
N ASN A 180 15.18 -23.57 -18.70
CA ASN A 180 14.56 -23.63 -20.02
C ASN A 180 13.60 -22.46 -20.30
N THR A 181 13.24 -21.65 -19.30
CA THR A 181 12.23 -20.60 -19.47
C THR A 181 12.65 -19.28 -18.84
N LEU A 182 12.89 -19.24 -17.53
CA LEU A 182 13.09 -17.96 -16.85
C LEU A 182 14.46 -17.33 -17.11
N PHE A 183 15.56 -18.10 -17.14
CA PHE A 183 16.88 -17.53 -17.44
C PHE A 183 16.95 -16.97 -18.87
N PRO A 184 16.47 -17.68 -19.92
CA PRO A 184 16.39 -17.11 -21.25
C PRO A 184 15.47 -15.87 -21.34
N GLU A 185 14.31 -15.90 -20.67
CA GLU A 185 13.38 -14.77 -20.66
C GLU A 185 14.00 -13.52 -20.01
N ILE A 186 14.62 -13.67 -18.84
CA ILE A 186 15.29 -12.56 -18.14
C ILE A 186 16.51 -12.07 -18.93
N GLY A 187 17.26 -12.98 -19.55
CA GLY A 187 18.45 -12.64 -20.34
C GLY A 187 18.17 -11.68 -21.50
N GLN A 188 16.95 -11.68 -22.05
CA GLN A 188 16.56 -10.74 -23.13
C GLN A 188 16.57 -9.28 -22.69
N PHE A 189 16.45 -9.01 -21.38
CA PHE A 189 16.44 -7.64 -20.85
C PHE A 189 17.84 -7.08 -20.59
N ILE A 190 18.90 -7.90 -20.59
CA ILE A 190 20.29 -7.43 -20.42
C ILE A 190 20.65 -6.41 -21.53
N ASP A 191 20.21 -6.68 -22.75
CA ASP A 191 20.47 -5.83 -23.92
C ASP A 191 19.38 -4.76 -24.14
N ASP A 192 18.54 -4.48 -23.13
CA ASP A 192 17.53 -3.41 -23.23
C ASP A 192 18.19 -2.03 -23.38
N SER A 193 17.49 -1.13 -24.07
CA SER A 193 17.83 0.29 -24.18
C SER A 193 17.92 1.05 -22.84
N ASP A 194 17.31 0.53 -21.78
CA ASP A 194 17.39 1.06 -20.42
C ASP A 194 18.46 0.31 -19.60
N PRO A 195 19.64 0.94 -19.35
CA PRO A 195 20.74 0.31 -18.63
C PRO A 195 20.37 -0.15 -17.21
N VAL A 196 19.38 0.51 -16.57
CA VAL A 196 18.94 0.13 -15.22
C VAL A 196 18.19 -1.19 -15.27
N LEU A 197 17.27 -1.36 -16.24
CA LEU A 197 16.58 -2.63 -16.44
C LEU A 197 17.56 -3.75 -16.84
N GLY A 198 18.52 -3.44 -17.71
CA GLY A 198 19.59 -4.37 -18.08
C GLY A 198 20.44 -4.80 -16.88
N ALA A 199 20.77 -3.86 -15.99
CA ALA A 199 21.48 -4.16 -14.75
C ALA A 199 20.65 -5.04 -13.80
N MET A 200 19.36 -4.75 -13.62
CA MET A 200 18.46 -5.57 -12.79
C MET A 200 18.38 -7.00 -13.32
N ALA A 201 18.26 -7.17 -14.63
CA ALA A 201 18.22 -8.47 -15.28
C ALA A 201 19.54 -9.24 -15.13
N LEU A 202 20.67 -8.58 -15.40
CA LEU A 202 21.99 -9.19 -15.27
C LEU A 202 22.27 -9.59 -13.82
N ARG A 203 21.98 -8.70 -12.86
CA ARG A 203 22.15 -8.97 -11.43
C ARG A 203 21.36 -10.19 -11.00
N ALA A 204 20.08 -10.28 -11.37
CA ALA A 204 19.23 -11.41 -11.03
C ALA A 204 19.77 -12.74 -11.57
N LEU A 205 20.39 -12.74 -12.76
CA LEU A 205 21.00 -13.93 -13.36
C LEU A 205 22.32 -14.32 -12.70
N VAL A 206 23.18 -13.33 -12.42
CA VAL A 206 24.45 -13.53 -11.70
C VAL A 206 24.20 -14.08 -10.30
N GLU A 207 23.25 -13.49 -9.54
CA GLU A 207 22.83 -13.98 -8.23
C GLU A 207 22.20 -15.39 -8.29
N ALA A 208 21.69 -15.80 -9.46
CA ALA A 208 21.19 -17.15 -9.72
C ALA A 208 22.27 -18.15 -10.19
N GLY A 209 23.53 -17.71 -10.33
CA GLY A 209 24.68 -18.53 -10.73
C GLY A 209 24.98 -18.56 -12.24
N GLU A 210 24.31 -17.73 -13.05
CA GLU A 210 24.54 -17.62 -14.50
C GLU A 210 25.55 -16.48 -14.80
N GLU A 211 26.72 -16.53 -14.17
CA GLU A 211 27.76 -15.50 -14.25
C GLU A 211 28.29 -15.29 -15.68
N GLU A 212 28.26 -16.34 -16.50
CA GLU A 212 28.71 -16.31 -17.90
C GLU A 212 27.88 -15.33 -18.76
N ARG A 213 26.67 -14.96 -18.32
CA ARG A 213 25.82 -13.97 -18.98
C ARG A 213 26.45 -12.57 -19.01
N ALA A 214 27.39 -12.28 -18.10
CA ALA A 214 28.11 -11.01 -18.07
C ALA A 214 29.22 -10.91 -19.15
N GLN A 215 29.66 -12.02 -19.74
CA GLN A 215 30.83 -12.07 -20.62
C GLN A 215 30.76 -11.12 -21.83
N PRO A 216 29.63 -10.97 -22.55
CA PRO A 216 29.53 -10.02 -23.65
C PRO A 216 29.78 -8.57 -23.22
N MET A 217 29.27 -8.18 -22.04
CA MET A 217 29.45 -6.83 -21.50
C MET A 217 30.89 -6.62 -21.01
N LEU A 218 31.49 -7.63 -20.36
CA LEU A 218 32.89 -7.58 -19.93
C LEU A 218 33.83 -7.40 -21.12
N ALA A 219 33.60 -8.15 -22.21
CA ALA A 219 34.36 -8.02 -23.45
C ALA A 219 34.22 -6.63 -24.08
N ALA A 220 32.99 -6.09 -24.12
CA ALA A 220 32.73 -4.75 -24.64
C ALA A 220 33.42 -3.65 -23.81
N LEU A 221 33.39 -3.75 -22.47
CA LEU A 221 34.02 -2.79 -21.57
C LEU A 221 35.55 -2.76 -21.74
N SER A 222 36.15 -3.96 -21.85
CA SER A 222 37.59 -4.18 -21.98
C SER A 222 38.16 -3.77 -23.33
N ASP A 223 37.37 -3.83 -24.42
CA ASP A 223 37.86 -3.49 -25.77
C ASP A 223 37.96 -1.95 -25.96
N PRO A 224 39.18 -1.38 -26.08
CA PRO A 224 39.33 0.06 -26.30
C PRO A 224 38.81 0.54 -27.66
N LYS A 225 38.62 -0.39 -28.62
CA LYS A 225 38.11 -0.10 -29.97
C LYS A 225 36.59 -0.20 -30.06
N ALA A 226 35.91 -0.71 -29.04
CA ALA A 226 34.46 -0.79 -29.02
C ALA A 226 33.84 0.62 -29.06
N PRO A 227 32.66 0.81 -29.70
CA PRO A 227 31.99 2.10 -29.73
C PRO A 227 31.77 2.66 -28.32
N ARG A 228 32.05 3.97 -28.14
CA ARG A 228 31.93 4.66 -26.84
C ARG A 228 30.60 4.38 -26.12
N ALA A 229 29.49 4.48 -26.84
CA ALA A 229 28.16 4.22 -26.27
C ALA A 229 28.00 2.78 -25.77
N LYS A 230 28.59 1.79 -26.47
CA LYS A 230 28.56 0.38 -26.02
C LYS A 230 29.42 0.15 -24.78
N ARG A 231 30.59 0.79 -24.72
CA ARG A 231 31.47 0.73 -23.54
C ARG A 231 30.81 1.36 -22.31
N LEU A 232 30.16 2.52 -22.50
CA LEU A 232 29.43 3.20 -21.44
C LEU A 232 28.26 2.36 -20.93
N ALA A 233 27.40 1.86 -21.83
CA ALA A 233 26.29 0.98 -21.44
C ALA A 233 26.76 -0.27 -20.71
N ALA A 234 27.84 -0.91 -21.19
CA ALA A 234 28.45 -2.05 -20.50
C ALA A 234 28.95 -1.66 -19.10
N ALA A 235 29.58 -0.50 -18.95
CA ALA A 235 30.06 -0.02 -17.64
C ALA A 235 28.90 0.22 -16.65
N GLU A 236 27.84 0.89 -17.11
CA GLU A 236 26.65 1.19 -16.30
C GLU A 236 25.94 -0.09 -15.86
N ILE A 237 25.73 -1.03 -16.80
CA ILE A 237 25.05 -2.31 -16.53
C ILE A 237 25.89 -3.16 -15.57
N LEU A 238 27.18 -3.36 -15.86
CA LEU A 238 28.06 -4.19 -15.02
C LEU A 238 28.23 -3.60 -13.61
N GLY A 239 28.34 -2.27 -13.51
CA GLY A 239 28.54 -1.56 -12.25
C GLY A 239 27.30 -1.68 -11.35
N ARG A 240 26.12 -1.36 -11.87
CA ARG A 240 24.86 -1.49 -11.13
C ARG A 240 24.49 -2.93 -10.82
N ALA A 241 24.83 -3.86 -11.72
CA ALA A 241 24.66 -5.30 -11.48
C ALA A 241 25.68 -5.88 -10.49
N ARG A 242 26.69 -5.10 -10.07
CA ARG A 242 27.73 -5.48 -9.10
C ARG A 242 28.51 -6.71 -9.54
N VAL A 243 28.86 -6.77 -10.83
CA VAL A 243 29.62 -7.88 -11.39
C VAL A 243 31.08 -7.74 -10.94
N ALA A 244 31.50 -8.58 -9.99
CA ALA A 244 32.86 -8.54 -9.43
C ALA A 244 33.96 -8.66 -10.48
N ALA A 245 33.74 -9.49 -11.52
CA ALA A 245 34.68 -9.69 -12.62
C ALA A 245 34.96 -8.42 -13.46
N ALA A 246 34.15 -7.37 -13.34
CA ALA A 246 34.37 -6.11 -14.04
C ALA A 246 35.39 -5.19 -13.34
N SER A 247 35.80 -5.50 -12.10
CA SER A 247 36.61 -4.60 -11.25
C SER A 247 37.94 -4.20 -11.91
N ASP A 248 38.68 -5.14 -12.48
CA ASP A 248 39.95 -4.84 -13.16
C ASP A 248 39.76 -3.92 -14.37
N SER A 249 38.66 -4.12 -15.11
CA SER A 249 38.33 -3.27 -16.27
C SER A 249 37.94 -1.86 -15.84
N PHE A 250 37.20 -1.73 -14.73
CA PHE A 250 36.90 -0.41 -14.17
C PHE A 250 38.15 0.28 -13.65
N GLN A 251 39.03 -0.44 -12.95
CA GLN A 251 40.27 0.11 -12.42
C GLN A 251 41.16 0.62 -13.56
N ALA A 252 41.30 -0.13 -14.66
CA ALA A 252 42.04 0.33 -15.83
C ALA A 252 41.48 1.62 -16.46
N ILE A 253 40.16 1.84 -16.39
CA ILE A 253 39.53 3.09 -16.84
C ILE A 253 39.86 4.23 -15.86
N VAL A 254 39.75 3.99 -14.56
CA VAL A 254 40.08 5.00 -13.53
C VAL A 254 41.55 5.39 -13.56
N ASP A 255 42.46 4.42 -13.72
CA ASP A 255 43.92 4.61 -13.79
C ASP A 255 44.36 5.44 -15.01
N SER A 256 43.47 5.63 -16.00
CA SER A 256 43.71 6.53 -17.12
C SER A 256 43.59 8.02 -16.76
N THR A 257 43.13 8.32 -15.54
CA THR A 257 42.98 9.68 -14.99
C THR A 257 44.14 10.05 -14.07
N GLN A 258 44.15 11.30 -13.56
CA GLN A 258 45.14 11.76 -12.58
C GLN A 258 44.45 12.17 -11.28
N ILE A 259 45.11 12.02 -10.13
CA ILE A 259 44.59 12.55 -8.87
C ILE A 259 45.06 14.00 -8.71
N GLY A 260 44.11 14.92 -8.55
CA GLY A 260 44.36 16.33 -8.33
C GLY A 260 44.79 16.65 -6.89
N SER A 261 45.12 17.91 -6.63
CA SER A 261 45.54 18.38 -5.29
C SER A 261 44.46 18.23 -4.21
N THR A 262 43.19 18.12 -4.60
CA THR A 262 42.04 17.89 -3.72
C THR A 262 41.79 16.41 -3.40
N GLY A 263 42.59 15.50 -3.96
CA GLY A 263 42.36 14.05 -3.86
C GLY A 263 41.29 13.52 -4.83
N LEU A 264 40.69 14.39 -5.65
CA LEU A 264 39.69 14.03 -6.66
C LEU A 264 40.34 13.68 -8.01
N LEU A 265 39.69 12.84 -8.79
CA LEU A 265 40.07 12.49 -10.15
C LEU A 265 39.92 13.69 -11.08
N VAL A 266 41.02 14.05 -11.72
CA VAL A 266 41.10 15.00 -12.82
C VAL A 266 41.03 14.21 -14.13
N VAL A 267 39.89 14.30 -14.81
CA VAL A 267 39.65 13.60 -16.07
C VAL A 267 40.20 14.41 -17.24
N PRO A 268 41.22 13.92 -17.99
CA PRO A 268 41.73 14.59 -19.18
C PRO A 268 40.65 14.72 -20.27
N GLU A 269 40.66 15.80 -21.05
CA GLU A 269 39.63 16.06 -22.08
C GLU A 269 39.45 14.94 -23.11
N ARG A 270 40.51 14.18 -23.39
CA ARG A 270 40.50 13.05 -24.32
C ARG A 270 39.73 11.82 -23.79
N ILE A 271 39.41 11.79 -22.50
CA ILE A 271 38.77 10.66 -21.83
C ILE A 271 37.29 10.97 -21.61
N ASP A 272 36.46 9.96 -21.83
CA ASP A 272 35.03 10.07 -21.58
C ASP A 272 34.74 10.17 -20.07
N LYS A 273 34.32 11.36 -19.63
CA LYS A 273 33.91 11.63 -18.24
C LYS A 273 32.78 10.72 -17.77
N ALA A 274 31.81 10.41 -18.63
CA ALA A 274 30.69 9.53 -18.28
C ALA A 274 31.18 8.10 -18.04
N LEU A 275 32.09 7.61 -18.88
CA LEU A 275 32.71 6.29 -18.73
C LEU A 275 33.53 6.20 -17.44
N VAL A 276 34.32 7.24 -17.12
CA VAL A 276 35.06 7.30 -15.85
C VAL A 276 34.10 7.30 -14.66
N ARG A 277 33.03 8.10 -14.70
CA ARG A 277 32.02 8.12 -13.63
C ARG A 277 31.37 6.73 -13.45
N ALA A 278 30.93 6.09 -14.53
CA ALA A 278 30.36 4.74 -14.47
C ALA A 278 31.34 3.72 -13.91
N ALA A 279 32.62 3.77 -14.30
CA ALA A 279 33.66 2.89 -13.76
C ALA A 279 33.95 3.14 -12.27
N THR A 280 34.05 4.40 -11.85
CA THR A 280 34.21 4.79 -10.45
C THR A 280 33.04 4.27 -9.60
N LEU A 281 31.81 4.49 -10.05
CA LEU A 281 30.61 4.03 -9.34
C LEU A 281 30.52 2.50 -9.33
N GLY A 282 30.93 1.82 -10.41
CA GLY A 282 31.04 0.36 -10.44
C GLY A 282 32.04 -0.20 -9.43
N LEU A 283 33.22 0.42 -9.30
CA LEU A 283 34.20 0.04 -8.27
C LEU A 283 33.67 0.27 -6.86
N VAL A 284 33.03 1.42 -6.62
CA VAL A 284 32.43 1.74 -5.32
C VAL A 284 31.31 0.76 -4.98
N ALA A 285 30.47 0.40 -5.95
CA ALA A 285 29.40 -0.59 -5.77
C ALA A 285 29.96 -2.00 -5.50
N ASN A 286 31.12 -2.33 -6.06
CA ASN A 286 31.86 -3.57 -5.78
C ASN A 286 32.68 -3.50 -4.46
N GLY A 287 32.56 -2.41 -3.70
CA GLY A 287 33.13 -2.27 -2.36
C GLY A 287 34.47 -1.55 -2.26
N ASN A 288 34.96 -0.93 -3.34
CA ASN A 288 36.16 -0.09 -3.27
C ASN A 288 35.88 1.18 -2.43
N THR A 289 36.61 1.35 -1.33
CA THR A 289 36.46 2.48 -0.42
C THR A 289 37.35 3.68 -0.78
N ASP A 290 38.43 3.47 -1.52
CA ASP A 290 39.41 4.52 -1.85
C ASP A 290 38.80 5.58 -2.79
N LEU A 291 37.78 5.20 -3.55
CA LEU A 291 37.06 6.06 -4.48
C LEU A 291 35.77 6.67 -3.89
N LEU A 292 35.48 6.47 -2.60
CA LEU A 292 34.25 6.97 -1.98
C LEU A 292 34.12 8.48 -2.06
N VAL A 293 35.18 9.22 -1.73
CA VAL A 293 35.19 10.69 -1.81
C VAL A 293 34.92 11.16 -3.23
N GLN A 294 35.48 10.47 -4.22
CA GLN A 294 35.21 10.77 -5.61
C GLN A 294 33.75 10.51 -5.99
N ALA A 295 33.17 9.38 -5.57
CA ALA A 295 31.76 9.07 -5.83
C ALA A 295 30.83 10.07 -5.15
N GLN A 296 31.09 10.45 -3.90
CA GLN A 296 30.33 11.47 -3.17
C GLN A 296 30.37 12.82 -3.86
N SER A 297 31.51 13.22 -4.44
CA SER A 297 31.62 14.49 -5.19
C SER A 297 30.66 14.55 -6.40
N TYR A 298 30.23 13.40 -6.94
CA TYR A 298 29.25 13.37 -8.03
C TYR A 298 27.83 13.72 -7.59
N LEU A 299 27.54 13.90 -6.30
CA LEU A 299 26.26 14.42 -5.82
C LEU A 299 26.15 15.95 -5.98
N GLU A 300 27.29 16.65 -6.07
CA GLU A 300 27.31 18.11 -6.19
C GLU A 300 26.65 18.58 -7.50
N ASN A 301 25.55 19.32 -7.39
CA ASN A 301 24.74 19.79 -8.54
C ASN A 301 24.21 18.66 -9.45
N ALA A 302 24.12 17.43 -8.95
CA ALA A 302 23.61 16.29 -9.69
C ALA A 302 22.13 16.45 -10.03
N SER A 303 21.73 16.02 -11.22
CA SER A 303 20.31 15.78 -11.53
C SER A 303 19.73 14.66 -10.66
N VAL A 304 18.40 14.51 -10.63
CA VAL A 304 17.72 13.42 -9.89
C VAL A 304 18.25 12.04 -10.31
N ALA A 305 18.41 11.81 -11.62
CA ALA A 305 18.88 10.53 -12.15
C ALA A 305 20.34 10.24 -11.76
N GLU A 306 21.20 11.26 -11.81
CA GLU A 306 22.60 11.13 -11.42
C GLU A 306 22.76 10.93 -9.92
N ALA A 307 21.94 11.59 -9.09
CA ALA A 307 21.95 11.42 -7.65
C ALA A 307 21.53 10.00 -7.27
N ILE A 308 20.42 9.50 -7.81
CA ILE A 308 19.95 8.12 -7.57
C ILE A 308 21.02 7.09 -7.95
N GLU A 309 21.70 7.28 -9.08
CA GLU A 309 22.79 6.38 -9.49
C GLU A 309 23.97 6.36 -8.52
N VAL A 310 24.36 7.52 -7.99
CA VAL A 310 25.44 7.58 -6.99
C VAL A 310 24.98 6.89 -5.70
N LEU A 311 23.77 7.18 -5.23
CA LEU A 311 23.21 6.56 -4.02
C LEU A 311 23.06 5.04 -4.18
N GLU A 312 22.72 4.55 -5.37
CA GLU A 312 22.66 3.10 -5.65
C GLU A 312 24.03 2.43 -5.49
N ALA A 313 25.09 3.06 -5.99
CA ALA A 313 26.45 2.55 -5.79
C ALA A 313 26.87 2.57 -4.31
N LEU A 314 26.53 3.65 -3.58
CA LEU A 314 26.81 3.78 -2.15
C LEU A 314 26.04 2.76 -1.31
N SER A 315 24.80 2.40 -1.69
CA SER A 315 23.98 1.39 -1.00
C SER A 315 24.65 0.01 -0.91
N ALA A 316 25.55 -0.29 -1.85
CA ALA A 316 26.27 -1.56 -1.89
C ALA A 316 27.59 -1.53 -1.10
N ASN A 317 28.12 -0.34 -0.86
CA ASN A 317 29.47 -0.15 -0.38
C ASN A 317 29.55 -0.47 1.12
N PRO A 318 30.54 -1.25 1.60
CA PRO A 318 30.58 -1.67 2.99
C PRO A 318 31.07 -0.58 3.96
N SER A 319 31.30 0.67 3.53
CA SER A 319 31.78 1.74 4.41
C SER A 319 30.68 2.40 5.23
N GLU A 320 31.00 2.85 6.44
CA GLU A 320 30.12 3.69 7.26
C GLU A 320 29.88 5.06 6.61
N ASP A 321 30.90 5.62 5.94
CA ASP A 321 30.78 6.91 5.23
C ASP A 321 29.76 6.86 4.09
N ALA A 322 29.62 5.70 3.43
CA ALA A 322 28.58 5.47 2.44
C ALA A 322 27.19 5.51 3.10
N ALA A 323 27.03 4.86 4.26
CA ALA A 323 25.80 4.88 5.05
C ALA A 323 25.44 6.30 5.51
N ILE A 324 26.42 7.08 5.98
CA ILE A 324 26.23 8.48 6.38
C ILE A 324 25.72 9.31 5.20
N THR A 325 26.27 9.09 4.00
CA THR A 325 25.84 9.79 2.79
C THR A 325 24.38 9.46 2.44
N LEU A 326 23.99 8.18 2.54
CA LEU A 326 22.60 7.74 2.34
C LEU A 326 21.67 8.37 3.40
N LYS A 327 22.08 8.37 4.67
CA LYS A 327 21.34 9.02 5.77
C LYS A 327 21.08 10.50 5.48
N ILE A 328 22.08 11.23 4.99
CA ILE A 328 21.93 12.65 4.61
C ILE A 328 20.96 12.78 3.44
N ALA A 329 21.05 11.90 2.43
CA ALA A 329 20.18 11.93 1.26
C ALA A 329 18.70 11.63 1.56
N MET A 330 18.38 10.97 2.67
CA MET A 330 17.00 10.84 3.16
C MET A 330 16.36 12.18 3.55
N GLN A 331 17.12 13.28 3.59
CA GLN A 331 16.62 14.64 3.80
C GLN A 331 16.69 15.50 2.51
N ASP A 332 16.96 14.90 1.36
CA ASP A 332 17.05 15.63 0.09
C ASP A 332 15.72 16.35 -0.22
N ALA A 333 15.83 17.57 -0.74
CA ALA A 333 14.67 18.39 -1.08
C ALA A 333 13.83 17.78 -2.22
N ARG A 334 14.44 16.93 -3.06
CA ARG A 334 13.80 16.25 -4.19
C ARG A 334 13.17 14.93 -3.72
N PRO A 335 11.84 14.77 -3.75
CA PRO A 335 11.17 13.57 -3.25
C PRO A 335 11.71 12.28 -3.85
N GLU A 336 11.98 12.25 -5.15
CA GLU A 336 12.45 11.05 -5.84
C GLU A 336 13.83 10.57 -5.39
N VAL A 337 14.70 11.50 -4.95
CA VAL A 337 16.02 11.16 -4.40
C VAL A 337 15.88 10.70 -2.96
N ARG A 338 15.05 11.40 -2.19
CA ARG A 338 14.76 11.11 -0.79
C ARG A 338 14.17 9.71 -0.60
N ASP A 339 13.13 9.39 -1.37
CA ASP A 339 12.40 8.11 -1.23
C ASP A 339 13.35 6.93 -1.51
N VAL A 340 14.15 7.01 -2.57
CA VAL A 340 15.14 5.98 -2.90
C VAL A 340 16.27 5.90 -1.86
N ALA A 341 16.68 7.03 -1.27
CA ALA A 341 17.68 7.04 -0.21
C ALA A 341 17.19 6.32 1.06
N VAL A 342 15.90 6.41 1.37
CA VAL A 342 15.28 5.69 2.49
C VAL A 342 15.43 4.18 2.29
N ASP A 343 15.02 3.66 1.13
CA ASP A 343 15.12 2.23 0.79
C ASP A 343 16.59 1.75 0.80
N PHE A 344 17.50 2.54 0.18
CA PHE A 344 18.92 2.21 0.13
C PHE A 344 19.59 2.24 1.49
N TYR A 345 19.23 3.18 2.35
CA TYR A 345 19.74 3.21 3.72
C TYR A 345 19.18 2.01 4.50
N ALA A 346 17.88 1.71 4.44
CA ALA A 346 17.29 0.58 5.16
C ALA A 346 17.93 -0.78 4.87
N GLY A 347 18.34 -1.01 3.62
CA GLY A 347 19.09 -2.21 3.22
C GLY A 347 20.56 -2.25 3.65
N HIS A 348 21.09 -1.14 4.21
CA HIS A 348 22.50 -0.99 4.51
C HIS A 348 22.88 -1.59 5.88
N LYS A 349 24.07 -2.20 5.98
CA LYS A 349 24.50 -2.87 7.24
C LYS A 349 24.72 -1.94 8.44
N PHE A 350 24.88 -0.64 8.21
CA PHE A 350 25.06 0.41 9.23
C PHE A 350 23.79 1.23 9.43
N ALA A 351 22.64 0.74 8.96
CA ALA A 351 21.39 1.45 9.16
C ALA A 351 20.86 1.26 10.58
N GLU A 352 20.39 2.36 11.16
CA GLU A 352 19.91 2.42 12.52
C GLU A 352 18.49 3.00 12.58
N ALA A 353 17.64 2.39 13.42
CA ALA A 353 16.28 2.87 13.65
C ALA A 353 16.22 4.35 14.09
N SER A 354 17.22 4.81 14.85
CA SER A 354 17.37 6.18 15.33
C SER A 354 17.33 7.21 14.19
N ALA A 355 18.01 6.92 13.08
CA ALA A 355 18.08 7.81 11.92
C ALA A 355 16.71 7.99 11.27
N PHE A 356 15.96 6.90 11.07
CA PHE A 356 14.60 6.98 10.51
C PHE A 356 13.67 7.80 11.40
N MET A 357 13.71 7.59 12.72
CA MET A 357 12.86 8.33 13.66
C MET A 357 13.20 9.82 13.73
N GLU A 358 14.49 10.18 13.67
CA GLU A 358 14.96 11.56 13.62
C GLU A 358 14.40 12.30 12.40
N ILE A 359 14.49 11.67 11.22
CA ILE A 359 14.02 12.23 9.96
C ILE A 359 12.49 12.29 9.92
N MET A 360 11.81 11.24 10.40
CA MET A 360 10.35 11.15 10.43
C MET A 360 9.71 12.33 11.17
N ALA A 361 10.31 12.78 12.27
CA ALA A 361 9.81 13.91 13.05
C ALA A 361 9.67 15.21 12.24
N GLN A 362 10.53 15.41 11.24
CA GLN A 362 10.65 16.66 10.47
C GLN A 362 10.06 16.56 9.06
N SER A 363 9.64 15.38 8.65
CA SER A 363 9.22 15.10 7.27
C SER A 363 7.73 15.31 7.02
N ASP A 364 7.34 15.44 5.75
CA ASP A 364 5.94 15.43 5.31
C ASP A 364 5.27 14.05 5.51
N PHE A 365 3.95 14.01 5.32
CA PHE A 365 3.15 12.80 5.53
C PHE A 365 3.57 11.62 4.63
N ALA A 366 3.88 11.88 3.37
CA ALA A 366 4.25 10.83 2.42
C ALA A 366 5.56 10.15 2.83
N THR A 367 6.57 10.97 3.16
CA THR A 367 7.87 10.50 3.63
C THR A 367 7.75 9.78 4.97
N ARG A 368 6.89 10.27 5.88
CA ARG A 368 6.63 9.58 7.17
C ARG A 368 6.08 8.17 7.00
N ARG A 369 5.19 7.95 6.02
CA ARG A 369 4.66 6.60 5.73
C ARG A 369 5.75 5.66 5.25
N LEU A 370 6.57 6.12 4.30
CA LEU A 370 7.71 5.34 3.81
C LEU A 370 8.68 4.96 4.94
N LEU A 371 9.08 5.93 5.77
CA LEU A 371 9.96 5.67 6.91
C LEU A 371 9.35 4.71 7.94
N ALA A 372 8.03 4.76 8.14
CA ALA A 372 7.31 3.86 9.06
C ALA A 372 7.24 2.43 8.53
N GLU A 373 7.07 2.26 7.21
CA GLU A 373 7.15 0.96 6.54
C GLU A 373 8.53 0.33 6.72
N GLU A 374 9.61 1.08 6.49
CA GLU A 374 10.98 0.59 6.69
C GLU A 374 11.27 0.27 8.16
N LEU A 375 10.83 1.11 9.10
CA LEU A 375 10.96 0.83 10.54
C LEU A 375 10.21 -0.42 10.97
N ALA A 376 8.99 -0.64 10.47
CA ALA A 376 8.20 -1.83 10.76
C ALA A 376 8.83 -3.10 10.18
N THR A 377 9.41 -3.00 8.99
CA THR A 377 9.99 -4.13 8.26
C THR A 377 11.33 -4.55 8.86
N HIS A 378 12.21 -3.59 9.14
CA HIS A 378 13.60 -3.87 9.53
C HIS A 378 13.86 -3.73 11.03
N TYR A 379 13.11 -2.88 11.74
CA TYR A 379 13.39 -2.53 13.15
C TYR A 379 12.16 -2.57 14.09
N PRO A 380 11.22 -3.53 13.98
CA PRO A 380 9.92 -3.46 14.66
C PRO A 380 10.03 -3.37 16.19
N LYS A 381 10.96 -4.12 16.79
CA LYS A 381 11.15 -4.16 18.26
C LYS A 381 11.76 -2.87 18.80
N GLN A 382 12.76 -2.33 18.09
CA GLN A 382 13.44 -1.12 18.51
C GLN A 382 12.49 0.07 18.39
N TRP A 383 11.78 0.17 17.27
CA TRP A 383 10.77 1.20 17.08
C TRP A 383 9.65 1.13 18.13
N ALA A 384 9.11 -0.06 18.40
CA ALA A 384 8.12 -0.24 19.47
C ALA A 384 8.63 0.22 20.85
N LYS A 385 9.87 -0.11 21.20
CA LYS A 385 10.47 0.33 22.47
C LYS A 385 10.55 1.86 22.57
N ASP A 386 10.98 2.51 21.49
CA ASP A 386 11.14 3.97 21.47
C ASP A 386 9.78 4.69 21.46
N LEU A 387 8.79 4.13 20.76
CA LEU A 387 7.40 4.59 20.82
C LEU A 387 6.81 4.43 22.22
N ALA A 388 7.01 3.28 22.88
CA ALA A 388 6.53 3.05 24.24
C ALA A 388 7.11 4.08 25.23
N ALA A 389 8.38 4.44 25.08
CA ALA A 389 9.00 5.49 25.88
C ALA A 389 8.33 6.85 25.65
N LYS A 390 8.16 7.26 24.39
CA LYS A 390 7.47 8.52 24.03
C LYS A 390 6.01 8.57 24.50
N LEU A 391 5.29 7.45 24.44
CA LEU A 391 3.92 7.36 24.94
C LEU A 391 3.84 7.51 26.47
N GLY A 392 4.89 7.11 27.19
CA GLY A 392 5.01 7.31 28.63
C GLY A 392 5.23 8.78 29.03
N GLU A 393 5.80 9.59 28.14
CA GLU A 393 5.97 11.03 28.34
C GLU A 393 4.64 11.77 28.14
N LYS A 394 4.47 12.93 28.79
CA LYS A 394 3.28 13.78 28.60
C LYS A 394 3.42 14.71 27.40
N GLU A 395 4.63 15.24 27.20
CA GLU A 395 4.95 16.09 26.05
C GLU A 395 5.18 15.23 24.81
N GLY A 396 4.63 15.61 23.65
CA GLY A 396 4.81 14.86 22.40
C GLY A 396 3.95 13.58 22.26
N ARG A 397 3.14 13.24 23.26
CA ARG A 397 2.33 12.00 23.25
C ARG A 397 1.23 12.05 22.20
N LEU A 398 0.46 13.13 22.17
CA LEU A 398 -0.62 13.31 21.21
C LEU A 398 -0.10 13.25 19.77
N GLU A 399 1.04 13.88 19.50
CA GLU A 399 1.72 13.85 18.21
C GLU A 399 2.16 12.43 17.84
N THR A 400 2.68 11.68 18.80
CA THR A 400 3.08 10.27 18.60
C THR A 400 1.87 9.39 18.30
N LEU A 401 0.76 9.54 19.01
CA LEU A 401 -0.48 8.80 18.76
C LEU A 401 -1.10 9.16 17.40
N ALA A 402 -1.11 10.44 17.04
CA ALA A 402 -1.59 10.90 15.74
C ALA A 402 -0.72 10.36 14.60
N LEU A 403 0.60 10.38 14.76
CA LEU A 403 1.55 9.76 13.83
C LEU A 403 1.25 8.27 13.64
N LEU A 404 1.07 7.51 14.73
CA LEU A 404 0.76 6.08 14.65
C LEU A 404 -0.56 5.80 13.93
N ARG A 405 -1.61 6.59 14.18
CA ARG A 405 -2.88 6.48 13.45
C ARG A 405 -2.67 6.64 11.94
N ASP A 406 -1.81 7.58 11.58
CA ASP A 406 -1.59 8.05 10.22
C ASP A 406 -0.68 7.14 9.39
N VAL A 407 0.28 6.47 10.04
CA VAL A 407 1.30 5.66 9.34
C VAL A 407 1.12 4.17 9.47
N VAL A 408 0.35 3.68 10.46
CA VAL A 408 0.02 2.26 10.55
C VAL A 408 -1.12 1.97 9.58
N ASP A 409 -0.91 1.09 8.62
CA ASP A 409 -1.90 0.72 7.59
C ASP A 409 -1.81 -0.76 7.15
N ASN A 410 -0.77 -1.49 7.55
CA ASN A 410 -0.52 -2.85 7.12
C ASN A 410 -0.14 -3.81 8.26
N ASP A 411 -0.07 -5.11 7.94
CA ASP A 411 0.22 -6.17 8.91
C ASP A 411 1.58 -6.03 9.61
N ALA A 412 2.61 -5.54 8.91
CA ALA A 412 3.93 -5.36 9.51
C ALA A 412 3.90 -4.26 10.58
N GLN A 413 3.21 -3.16 10.30
CA GLN A 413 3.04 -2.06 11.25
C GLN A 413 2.06 -2.41 12.38
N ASN A 414 1.02 -3.21 12.12
CA ASN A 414 0.12 -3.71 13.16
C ASN A 414 0.88 -4.57 14.20
N LYS A 415 1.87 -5.35 13.79
CA LYS A 415 2.74 -6.09 14.73
C LYS A 415 3.55 -5.17 15.64
N VAL A 416 3.88 -3.96 15.20
CA VAL A 416 4.52 -2.95 16.08
C VAL A 416 3.55 -2.51 17.17
N LEU A 417 2.26 -2.33 16.83
CA LEU A 417 1.22 -1.99 17.82
C LEU A 417 0.99 -3.10 18.85
N GLU A 418 1.17 -4.39 18.50
CA GLU A 418 1.07 -5.49 19.46
C GLU A 418 2.08 -5.34 20.61
N HIS A 419 3.27 -4.81 20.33
CA HIS A 419 4.28 -4.51 21.34
C HIS A 419 3.94 -3.27 22.20
N LEU A 420 2.91 -2.50 21.82
CA LEU A 420 2.45 -1.30 22.50
C LEU A 420 1.14 -1.51 23.28
N LEU A 421 0.65 -2.74 23.38
CA LEU A 421 -0.63 -3.06 24.04
C LEU A 421 -0.74 -2.48 25.46
N GLU A 422 0.29 -2.66 26.28
CA GLU A 422 0.29 -2.16 27.66
C GLU A 422 0.28 -0.62 27.72
N PRO A 423 1.21 0.12 27.07
CA PRO A 423 1.16 1.58 27.00
C PRO A 423 -0.18 2.12 26.48
N LEU A 424 -0.70 1.56 25.39
CA LEU A 424 -1.95 2.03 24.79
C LEU A 424 -3.15 1.76 25.70
N SER A 425 -3.19 0.61 26.38
CA SER A 425 -4.27 0.26 27.33
C SER A 425 -4.29 1.22 28.53
N ALA A 426 -3.11 1.62 29.02
CA ALA A 426 -3.00 2.58 30.11
C ALA A 426 -3.52 3.97 29.72
N LEU A 427 -3.28 4.39 28.47
CA LEU A 427 -3.73 5.68 27.94
C LEU A 427 -5.23 5.69 27.62
N ALA A 428 -5.75 4.64 27.00
CA ALA A 428 -7.15 4.59 26.58
C ALA A 428 -8.16 4.73 27.74
N GLY A 429 -7.75 4.40 28.97
CA GLY A 429 -8.58 4.52 30.18
C GLY A 429 -8.58 5.90 30.87
N ALA A 430 -7.85 6.90 30.38
CA ALA A 430 -7.47 8.10 31.14
C ALA A 430 -8.32 9.38 30.92
N GLY A 431 -9.63 9.29 30.61
CA GLY A 431 -10.55 10.46 30.51
C GLY A 431 -11.03 10.84 29.09
N GLU A 432 -11.60 12.05 28.91
CA GLU A 432 -12.21 12.54 27.64
C GLU A 432 -11.20 13.20 26.66
N GLU A 433 -9.90 13.11 26.93
CA GLU A 433 -8.89 13.78 26.12
C GLU A 433 -8.66 13.06 24.78
N LYS A 434 -8.33 13.84 23.74
CA LYS A 434 -8.04 13.35 22.37
C LYS A 434 -6.96 12.25 22.33
N GLU A 435 -6.04 12.25 23.30
CA GLU A 435 -5.02 11.20 23.47
C GLU A 435 -5.65 9.83 23.73
N ASN A 436 -6.66 9.77 24.60
CA ASN A 436 -7.29 8.52 25.01
C ASN A 436 -8.11 7.93 23.85
N ALA A 437 -8.77 8.81 23.09
CA ALA A 437 -9.47 8.45 21.87
C ALA A 437 -8.55 7.79 20.83
N LEU A 438 -7.40 8.41 20.56
CA LEU A 438 -6.42 7.86 19.62
C LEU A 438 -5.78 6.57 20.14
N ALA A 439 -5.49 6.49 21.44
CA ALA A 439 -4.98 5.27 22.06
C ALA A 439 -5.99 4.12 21.94
N ALA A 440 -7.27 4.38 22.21
CA ALA A 440 -8.35 3.40 22.05
C ALA A 440 -8.52 2.95 20.60
N LEU A 441 -8.44 3.87 19.63
CA LEU A 441 -8.49 3.56 18.21
C LEU A 441 -7.32 2.66 17.78
N LEU A 442 -6.12 2.95 18.26
CA LEU A 442 -4.93 2.13 17.98
C LEU A 442 -5.02 0.75 18.65
N LEU A 443 -5.54 0.67 19.87
CA LEU A 443 -5.81 -0.61 20.54
C LEU A 443 -6.77 -1.47 19.74
N LEU A 444 -7.83 -0.89 19.17
CA LEU A 444 -8.84 -1.63 18.43
C LEU A 444 -8.25 -2.43 17.27
N ARG A 445 -7.14 -1.96 16.68
CA ARG A 445 -6.43 -2.65 15.59
C ARG A 445 -5.71 -3.92 16.01
N VAL A 446 -5.42 -4.07 17.31
CA VAL A 446 -4.68 -5.23 17.87
C VAL A 446 -5.46 -5.99 18.94
N LYS A 447 -6.52 -5.39 19.50
CA LYS A 447 -7.38 -5.95 20.54
C LYS A 447 -8.81 -5.42 20.40
N ASP A 448 -9.60 -6.17 19.65
CA ASP A 448 -11.02 -5.90 19.44
C ASP A 448 -11.90 -6.61 20.47
N ASP A 449 -12.15 -5.96 21.60
CA ASP A 449 -13.05 -6.45 22.65
C ASP A 449 -14.12 -5.40 23.02
N ALA A 450 -15.14 -5.83 23.78
CA ALA A 450 -16.27 -4.97 24.15
C ALA A 450 -15.85 -3.70 24.92
N GLN A 451 -14.77 -3.76 25.70
CA GLN A 451 -14.28 -2.62 26.48
C GLN A 451 -13.62 -1.60 25.54
N THR A 452 -12.73 -2.05 24.66
CA THR A 452 -12.07 -1.17 23.67
C THR A 452 -13.10 -0.53 22.74
N ARG A 453 -14.08 -1.30 22.24
CA ARG A 453 -15.18 -0.78 21.41
C ARG A 453 -15.98 0.32 22.12
N ALA A 454 -16.31 0.14 23.40
CA ALA A 454 -17.02 1.15 24.18
C ALA A 454 -16.22 2.43 24.38
N LEU A 455 -14.89 2.34 24.55
CA LEU A 455 -14.01 3.51 24.68
C LEU A 455 -13.98 4.33 23.39
N VAL A 456 -13.87 3.68 22.22
CA VAL A 456 -13.83 4.38 20.93
C VAL A 456 -15.20 4.96 20.56
N ALA A 457 -16.30 4.25 20.85
CA ALA A 457 -17.66 4.70 20.57
C ALA A 457 -18.05 6.00 21.30
N ALA A 458 -17.40 6.30 22.43
CA ALA A 458 -17.63 7.53 23.21
C ALA A 458 -16.92 8.77 22.64
N VAL A 459 -16.17 8.63 21.55
CA VAL A 459 -15.36 9.71 20.96
C VAL A 459 -16.17 10.49 19.91
N GLU A 460 -16.34 11.80 20.12
CA GLU A 460 -17.07 12.68 19.17
C GLU A 460 -16.21 13.24 18.03
N GLU A 461 -14.89 12.97 18.01
CA GLU A 461 -13.97 13.47 16.98
C GLU A 461 -14.22 12.77 15.62
N PRO A 462 -14.54 13.51 14.53
CA PRO A 462 -14.99 12.91 13.28
C PRO A 462 -14.04 11.91 12.62
N ALA A 463 -12.72 12.12 12.64
CA ALA A 463 -11.78 11.23 11.98
C ALA A 463 -11.65 9.88 12.72
N THR A 464 -11.62 9.92 14.05
CA THR A 464 -11.63 8.73 14.92
C THR A 464 -12.95 8.00 14.79
N HIS A 465 -14.07 8.73 14.76
CA HIS A 465 -15.40 8.17 14.56
C HIS A 465 -15.54 7.47 13.20
N TYR A 466 -15.03 8.09 12.15
CA TYR A 466 -14.98 7.51 10.81
C TYR A 466 -14.16 6.21 10.78
N ALA A 467 -12.95 6.24 11.33
CA ALA A 467 -12.07 5.08 11.40
C ALA A 467 -12.70 3.93 12.22
N TYR A 468 -13.43 4.25 13.28
CA TYR A 468 -14.16 3.28 14.07
C TYR A 468 -15.31 2.63 13.29
N LEU A 469 -16.11 3.43 12.58
CA LEU A 469 -17.16 2.90 11.71
C LEU A 469 -16.57 1.98 10.64
N GLU A 470 -15.47 2.36 9.99
CA GLU A 470 -14.81 1.49 9.02
C GLU A 470 -14.35 0.16 9.64
N HIS A 471 -13.78 0.20 10.86
CA HIS A 471 -13.42 -1.01 11.60
C HIS A 471 -14.64 -1.92 11.81
N LEU A 472 -15.76 -1.36 12.27
CA LEU A 472 -16.99 -2.14 12.52
C LEU A 472 -17.58 -2.71 11.23
N VAL A 473 -17.54 -1.96 10.12
CA VAL A 473 -17.97 -2.42 8.79
C VAL A 473 -17.20 -3.67 8.37
N ARG A 474 -15.88 -3.70 8.62
CA ARG A 474 -15.00 -4.82 8.24
C ARG A 474 -15.07 -6.00 9.20
N SER A 475 -15.22 -5.75 10.49
CA SER A 475 -15.06 -6.78 11.54
C SER A 475 -16.37 -7.37 12.05
N ALA A 476 -17.39 -6.55 12.25
CA ALA A 476 -18.61 -6.94 12.96
C ALA A 476 -19.87 -6.18 12.50
N PRO A 477 -20.20 -6.16 11.19
CA PRO A 477 -21.31 -5.34 10.70
C PRO A 477 -22.67 -5.76 11.29
N ARG A 478 -22.90 -7.07 11.49
CA ARG A 478 -24.17 -7.60 12.04
C ARG A 478 -24.44 -7.21 13.50
N GLU A 479 -23.39 -7.05 14.30
CA GLU A 479 -23.51 -6.81 15.74
C GLU A 479 -23.79 -5.33 16.05
N ASN A 480 -23.57 -4.45 15.08
CA ASN A 480 -23.52 -2.99 15.28
C ASN A 480 -24.58 -2.23 14.46
N VAL A 481 -25.68 -2.89 14.07
CA VAL A 481 -26.76 -2.31 13.24
C VAL A 481 -27.33 -1.02 13.84
N GLU A 482 -27.63 -1.02 15.14
CA GLU A 482 -28.16 0.18 15.81
C GLU A 482 -27.17 1.35 15.76
N TYR A 483 -25.88 1.06 15.95
CA TYR A 483 -24.83 2.07 15.88
C TYR A 483 -24.71 2.66 14.47
N PHE A 484 -24.79 1.84 13.42
CA PHE A 484 -24.82 2.37 12.06
C PHE A 484 -26.10 3.15 11.77
N ARG A 485 -27.26 2.72 12.28
CA ARG A 485 -28.53 3.44 12.10
C ARG A 485 -28.49 4.83 12.72
N GLU A 486 -27.98 4.96 13.94
CA GLU A 486 -27.79 6.25 14.60
C GLU A 486 -26.89 7.18 13.78
N ASN A 487 -25.83 6.62 13.17
CA ASN A 487 -24.85 7.38 12.41
C ASN A 487 -25.19 7.60 10.93
N LEU A 488 -26.23 6.95 10.40
CA LEU A 488 -26.75 7.19 9.05
C LEU A 488 -27.32 8.60 8.91
N HIS A 489 -27.78 9.18 10.01
CA HIS A 489 -28.33 10.53 10.11
C HIS A 489 -27.35 11.54 10.75
N TYR A 490 -26.06 11.18 10.83
CA TYR A 490 -25.03 11.98 11.49
C TYR A 490 -24.69 13.27 10.73
N GLY A 491 -25.46 14.33 10.99
CA GLY A 491 -25.18 15.73 10.61
C GLY A 491 -24.73 15.96 9.16
N ASP A 492 -24.04 17.09 8.93
CA ASP A 492 -23.54 17.52 7.62
C ASP A 492 -22.34 16.69 7.11
N LEU A 493 -21.90 15.64 7.82
CA LEU A 493 -20.69 14.87 7.50
C LEU A 493 -20.99 13.64 6.64
N TYR A 494 -20.90 13.84 5.32
CA TYR A 494 -21.15 12.80 4.32
C TYR A 494 -20.37 11.48 4.56
N VAL A 495 -19.09 11.54 4.93
CA VAL A 495 -18.24 10.34 5.10
C VAL A 495 -18.72 9.41 6.22
N VAL A 496 -19.25 9.96 7.32
CA VAL A 496 -19.81 9.18 8.43
C VAL A 496 -21.09 8.47 7.99
N ARG A 497 -21.96 9.18 7.26
CA ARG A 497 -23.18 8.63 6.68
C ARG A 497 -22.87 7.52 5.68
N LEU A 498 -21.86 7.73 4.83
CA LEU A 498 -21.41 6.77 3.83
C LEU A 498 -20.94 5.45 4.46
N MET A 499 -20.05 5.52 5.46
CA MET A 499 -19.56 4.31 6.13
C MET A 499 -20.67 3.61 6.91
N SER A 500 -21.57 4.37 7.53
CA SER A 500 -22.75 3.82 8.20
C SER A 500 -23.71 3.12 7.25
N ALA A 501 -23.92 3.70 6.05
CA ALA A 501 -24.71 3.08 5.00
C ALA A 501 -24.12 1.74 4.54
N ALA A 502 -22.79 1.66 4.42
CA ALA A 502 -22.08 0.42 4.12
C ALA A 502 -22.27 -0.65 5.22
N GLY A 503 -22.14 -0.25 6.50
CA GLY A 503 -22.35 -1.14 7.64
C GLY A 503 -23.77 -1.68 7.71
N MET A 504 -24.77 -0.81 7.52
CA MET A 504 -26.17 -1.21 7.39
C MET A 504 -26.34 -2.26 6.29
N LEU A 505 -25.89 -1.95 5.06
CA LEU A 505 -26.05 -2.86 3.92
C LEU A 505 -25.44 -4.25 4.18
N LEU A 506 -24.19 -4.29 4.62
CA LEU A 506 -23.50 -5.55 4.92
C LEU A 506 -24.19 -6.33 6.04
N ALA A 507 -24.66 -5.66 7.09
CA ALA A 507 -25.36 -6.32 8.18
C ALA A 507 -26.63 -7.03 7.70
N PHE A 508 -27.39 -6.37 6.81
CA PHE A 508 -28.64 -6.90 6.27
C PHE A 508 -28.44 -8.01 5.26
N GLU A 509 -27.49 -7.87 4.33
CA GLU A 509 -27.15 -8.94 3.38
C GLU A 509 -26.69 -10.21 4.09
N ALA A 510 -25.90 -10.02 5.14
CA ALA A 510 -25.44 -11.12 5.95
C ALA A 510 -26.60 -11.77 6.72
N GLY A 511 -27.64 -11.03 7.13
CA GLY A 511 -28.88 -11.60 7.68
C GLY A 511 -29.77 -12.31 6.65
N ALA A 512 -29.73 -11.90 5.38
CA ALA A 512 -30.45 -12.54 4.28
C ALA A 512 -29.81 -13.89 3.85
N ALA A 513 -28.48 -14.01 3.93
CA ALA A 513 -27.74 -15.22 3.57
C ALA A 513 -28.05 -16.45 4.46
N GLN A 514 -28.64 -16.28 5.64
CA GLN A 514 -29.05 -17.39 6.52
C GLN A 514 -30.43 -18.00 6.20
N LYS A 515 -31.16 -17.48 5.20
CA LYS A 515 -32.52 -17.98 4.85
C LYS A 515 -32.58 -18.98 3.69
N ASP A 516 -31.46 -19.29 3.04
CA ASP A 516 -31.42 -20.16 1.85
C ASP A 516 -30.76 -21.55 2.07
N GLU A 517 -30.77 -22.09 3.30
CA GLU A 517 -30.67 -23.54 3.46
C GLU A 517 -32.06 -24.16 3.27
N PRO A 518 -32.29 -25.00 2.24
CA PRO A 518 -33.57 -25.68 2.09
C PRO A 518 -33.75 -26.63 3.27
N ALA A 519 -34.79 -26.40 4.05
CA ALA A 519 -35.23 -27.32 5.08
C ALA A 519 -35.54 -28.70 4.46
N GLU A 520 -34.63 -29.65 4.66
CA GLU A 520 -34.94 -31.07 4.54
C GLU A 520 -36.06 -31.40 5.53
N GLY A 521 -37.26 -31.64 5.01
CA GLY A 521 -38.42 -31.86 5.85
C GLY A 521 -39.73 -32.04 5.10
N ALA A 522 -39.75 -32.87 4.05
CA ALA A 522 -41.01 -33.44 3.58
C ALA A 522 -41.38 -34.64 4.47
N PRO A 523 -42.52 -34.64 5.18
CA PRO A 523 -42.97 -35.83 5.90
C PRO A 523 -43.46 -36.87 4.90
N GLY A 524 -42.81 -38.03 4.90
CA GLY A 524 -43.21 -39.20 4.12
C GLY A 524 -44.60 -39.68 4.50
N LEU A 525 -45.43 -39.91 3.48
CA LEU A 525 -46.67 -40.69 3.60
C LEU A 525 -46.32 -42.18 3.72
N PRO A 526 -47.06 -42.96 4.54
CA PRO A 526 -46.74 -44.34 4.82
C PRO A 526 -47.15 -45.27 3.67
N VAL A 527 -46.28 -46.24 3.39
CA VAL A 527 -46.59 -47.39 2.53
C VAL A 527 -47.58 -48.28 3.26
N ALA A 528 -48.77 -48.47 2.67
CA ALA A 528 -49.71 -49.50 3.08
C ALA A 528 -49.23 -50.85 2.55
N ALA A 529 -49.19 -51.85 3.43
CA ALA A 529 -49.03 -53.24 3.09
C ALA A 529 -50.37 -53.83 2.65
N GLU A 530 -50.42 -54.34 1.41
CA GLU A 530 -50.95 -55.66 1.03
C GLU A 530 -50.53 -55.99 -0.41
#